data_AF-A0A5C6Y0C0-F1
#
_entry.id   AF-A0A5C6Y0C0-F1
#
_cell.length_a   1.000
_cell.length_b   1.000
_cell.length_c   1.000
_cell.angle_alpha   90.00
_cell.angle_beta   90.00
_cell.angle_gamma   90.00
#
_symmetry.space_group_name_H-M   'P 1'
#
loop_
_entity.id
_entity.type
_entity.pdbx_description
1 polymer ?
#
loop_
_entity_poly.entity_id
_entity_poly.type
_entity_poly.pdbx_seq_one_letter_code
_entity_poly.pdbx_strand_id
1 'polypeptide(L)'
;MKKLVLSFALITISCITFAQVGIGTSTPESSAALELKSTTKGFLLPRLSISEIQAIEEPAEGLLMYCTDCDIKGIFVFNGLRYIGLINGKGLSAAIDSATFLAQIGTEADNNTSAITTAQLNAILPVLTGITNANESSYRSYIGNNAELFASPATPTEVQAAINTVNNIVNAVLEKIATQQTVTLQDLQWLSSSGRTDTKLESYNNYIEHYSSAFTDVRATLAEVTAMYTLLATNVASFTGKIWMDRNLGAANVATSTIDVTAYGGLYQWGRTTDGHQVKASKTFAGPVESGTEGADFITNADGGDWLSTPDDSRWTGETKGAQDPCPSGFRVPTITELNNEETSITHKSMLLLTRAGGRTSRDGELRVENTVGFYWSSSISSSKAQVLEIRQVRRDLRIQLVTRSRADGYAIRCIKE
;
A
#
# COMPACT_ATOMS: atom_id res chain seq x y z
N MET A 1 3.01 89.82 -45.74
CA MET A 1 3.77 88.66 -45.22
C MET A 1 3.07 87.90 -44.08
N LYS A 2 2.28 88.54 -43.19
CA LYS A 2 1.59 87.85 -42.07
C LYS A 2 0.42 86.92 -42.46
N LYS A 3 -0.24 87.15 -43.61
CA LYS A 3 -1.35 86.28 -44.08
C LYS A 3 -0.91 84.96 -44.72
N LEU A 4 0.31 84.88 -45.28
CA LEU A 4 0.82 83.64 -45.87
C LEU A 4 1.34 82.63 -44.83
N VAL A 5 1.88 83.11 -43.70
CA VAL A 5 2.39 82.21 -42.64
C VAL A 5 1.24 81.49 -41.92
N LEU A 6 0.08 82.15 -41.76
CA LEU A 6 -1.10 81.53 -41.14
C LEU A 6 -1.74 80.46 -42.04
N SER A 7 -1.68 80.63 -43.36
CA SER A 7 -2.17 79.64 -44.33
C SER A 7 -1.24 78.43 -44.47
N PHE A 8 0.08 78.61 -44.33
CA PHE A 8 1.03 77.49 -44.36
C PHE A 8 0.99 76.66 -43.08
N ALA A 9 0.75 77.29 -41.92
CA ALA A 9 0.57 76.60 -40.64
C ALA A 9 -0.76 75.81 -40.54
N LEU A 10 -1.80 76.22 -41.28
CA LEU A 10 -3.09 75.52 -41.31
C LEU A 10 -3.09 74.28 -42.23
N ILE A 11 -2.23 74.24 -43.25
CA ILE A 11 -2.15 73.13 -44.22
C ILE A 11 -1.27 71.98 -43.70
N THR A 12 -0.33 72.23 -42.78
CA THR A 12 0.48 71.18 -42.17
C THR A 12 -0.19 70.45 -41.00
N ILE A 13 -1.40 70.88 -40.59
CA ILE A 13 -2.21 70.24 -39.51
C ILE A 13 -3.31 69.33 -40.09
N SER A 14 -3.61 69.39 -41.39
CA SER A 14 -4.61 68.49 -41.97
C SER A 14 -4.02 67.11 -42.26
N CYS A 15 -4.41 66.18 -41.40
CA CYS A 15 -4.63 64.76 -41.68
C CYS A 15 -3.42 63.82 -41.57
N ILE A 16 -2.96 63.59 -40.34
CA ILE A 16 -2.58 62.23 -39.93
C ILE A 16 -3.84 61.57 -39.38
N THR A 17 -4.77 61.19 -40.26
CA THR A 17 -5.91 60.36 -39.84
C THR A 17 -5.44 58.92 -39.83
N PHE A 18 -5.35 58.30 -38.64
CA PHE A 18 -5.21 56.86 -38.54
C PHE A 18 -6.42 56.21 -39.23
N ALA A 19 -6.18 55.37 -40.24
CA ALA A 19 -7.23 54.63 -40.93
C ALA A 19 -7.64 53.40 -40.10
N GLN A 20 -8.16 53.62 -38.89
CA GLN A 20 -8.87 52.56 -38.16
C GLN A 20 -10.20 52.28 -38.87
N VAL A 21 -10.46 51.02 -39.17
CA VAL A 21 -11.68 50.63 -39.87
C VAL A 21 -12.75 50.33 -38.82
N GLY A 22 -13.75 51.19 -38.74
CA GLY A 22 -14.97 50.92 -37.97
C GLY A 22 -16.07 50.39 -38.87
N ILE A 23 -16.64 49.23 -38.54
CA ILE A 23 -17.89 48.76 -39.17
C ILE A 23 -18.99 48.78 -38.11
N GLY A 24 -19.97 49.66 -38.31
CA GLY A 24 -21.05 49.87 -37.33
C GLY A 24 -20.71 50.82 -36.17
N THR A 25 -19.53 51.44 -36.19
CA THR A 25 -19.12 52.53 -35.31
C THR A 25 -18.36 53.60 -36.08
N SER A 26 -18.63 54.87 -35.81
CA SER A 26 -17.84 56.01 -36.33
C SER A 26 -16.70 56.43 -35.39
N THR A 27 -16.61 55.79 -34.23
CA THR A 27 -15.58 56.01 -33.21
C THR A 27 -14.99 54.67 -32.78
N PRO A 28 -14.18 54.02 -33.64
CA PRO A 28 -13.52 52.78 -33.23
C PRO A 28 -12.61 53.01 -32.02
N GLU A 29 -12.44 51.97 -31.21
CA GLU A 29 -11.55 51.99 -30.05
C GLU A 29 -10.10 52.31 -30.49
N SER A 30 -9.40 53.10 -29.70
CA SER A 30 -8.09 53.67 -30.03
C SER A 30 -6.97 52.63 -30.23
N SER A 31 -7.09 51.44 -29.65
CA SER A 31 -6.16 50.32 -29.84
C SER A 31 -6.56 49.38 -30.98
N ALA A 32 -7.73 49.58 -31.60
CA ALA A 32 -8.25 48.69 -32.62
C ALA A 32 -7.90 49.17 -34.04
N ALA A 33 -7.20 48.34 -34.82
CA ALA A 33 -7.05 48.56 -36.25
C ALA A 33 -8.37 48.30 -37.02
N LEU A 34 -9.22 47.41 -36.50
CA LEU A 34 -10.56 47.09 -37.00
C LEU A 34 -11.52 46.84 -35.82
N GLU A 35 -12.65 47.55 -35.76
CA GLU A 35 -13.73 47.27 -34.81
C GLU A 35 -15.05 46.95 -35.54
N LEU A 36 -15.69 45.86 -35.15
CA LEU A 36 -17.03 45.49 -35.61
C LEU A 36 -18.03 45.73 -34.46
N LYS A 37 -18.86 46.77 -34.56
CA LYS A 37 -19.86 47.11 -33.55
C LYS A 37 -21.27 46.86 -34.07
N SER A 38 -21.99 45.94 -33.45
CA SER A 38 -23.39 45.65 -33.75
C SER A 38 -24.08 45.06 -32.53
N THR A 39 -25.34 45.40 -32.32
CA THR A 39 -26.18 44.79 -31.27
C THR A 39 -27.08 43.67 -31.79
N THR A 40 -27.14 43.48 -33.11
CA THR A 40 -28.09 42.55 -33.77
C THR A 40 -27.45 41.64 -34.83
N LYS A 41 -26.16 41.83 -35.14
CA LYS A 41 -25.42 41.05 -36.15
C LYS A 41 -24.08 40.59 -35.57
N GLY A 42 -23.63 39.41 -35.98
CA GLY A 42 -22.31 38.87 -35.62
C GLY A 42 -21.30 38.99 -36.75
N PHE A 43 -20.07 38.54 -36.50
CA PHE A 43 -19.03 38.39 -37.51
C PHE A 43 -19.07 36.97 -38.08
N LEU A 44 -19.34 36.85 -39.38
CA LEU A 44 -19.36 35.57 -40.08
C LEU A 44 -18.00 35.35 -40.76
N LEU A 45 -17.17 34.49 -40.16
CA LEU A 45 -15.89 34.06 -40.72
C LEU A 45 -16.10 33.25 -42.02
N PRO A 46 -15.05 33.14 -42.88
CA PRO A 46 -15.05 32.18 -43.98
C PRO A 46 -15.43 30.78 -43.48
N ARG A 47 -16.46 30.19 -44.10
CA ARG A 47 -16.98 28.85 -43.75
C ARG A 47 -16.45 27.86 -44.76
N LEU A 48 -15.62 26.93 -44.30
CA LEU A 48 -14.88 26.02 -45.17
C LEU A 48 -15.09 24.57 -44.72
N SER A 49 -15.13 23.66 -45.68
CA SER A 49 -15.00 22.23 -45.48
C SER A 49 -13.54 21.83 -45.22
N ILE A 50 -13.30 20.62 -44.72
CA ILE A 50 -11.95 20.05 -44.55
C ILE A 50 -11.18 20.10 -45.88
N SER A 51 -11.83 19.75 -46.99
CA SER A 51 -11.21 19.76 -48.31
C SER A 51 -10.79 21.14 -48.77
N GLU A 52 -11.61 22.17 -48.48
CA GLU A 52 -11.30 23.56 -48.81
C GLU A 52 -10.21 24.14 -47.89
N ILE A 53 -10.15 23.72 -46.63
CA ILE A 53 -9.08 24.11 -45.70
C ILE A 53 -7.74 23.53 -46.15
N GLN A 54 -7.71 22.27 -46.57
CA GLN A 54 -6.49 21.60 -47.07
C GLN A 54 -5.99 22.21 -48.39
N ALA A 55 -6.86 22.85 -49.16
CA ALA A 55 -6.51 23.54 -50.39
C ALA A 55 -5.90 24.93 -50.18
N ILE A 56 -5.80 25.42 -48.92
CA ILE A 56 -5.16 26.69 -48.62
C ILE A 56 -3.64 26.49 -48.63
N GLU A 57 -2.98 27.00 -49.67
CA GLU A 57 -1.53 27.04 -49.77
C GLU A 57 -0.97 28.20 -48.93
N GLU A 58 0.14 27.97 -48.22
CA GLU A 58 0.86 28.95 -47.40
C GLU A 58 -0.04 29.81 -46.46
N PRO A 59 -0.85 29.20 -45.58
CA PRO A 59 -1.71 29.96 -44.67
C PRO A 59 -0.88 30.85 -43.74
N ALA A 60 -1.30 32.11 -43.61
CA ALA A 60 -0.68 33.06 -42.69
C ALA A 60 -0.99 32.70 -41.23
N GLU A 61 -0.01 32.87 -40.33
CA GLU A 61 -0.23 32.76 -38.89
C GLU A 61 -1.30 33.76 -38.44
N GLY A 62 -2.26 33.30 -37.63
CA GLY A 62 -3.41 34.07 -37.19
C GLY A 62 -4.63 34.00 -38.12
N LEU A 63 -4.58 33.26 -39.23
CA LEU A 63 -5.73 33.07 -40.13
C LEU A 63 -6.89 32.38 -39.39
N LEU A 64 -8.07 33.02 -39.38
CA LEU A 64 -9.29 32.54 -38.73
C LEU A 64 -10.34 32.06 -39.74
N MET A 65 -10.96 30.91 -39.47
CA MET A 65 -12.05 30.36 -40.27
C MET A 65 -13.01 29.51 -39.43
N TYR A 66 -14.18 29.19 -39.99
CA TYR A 66 -15.16 28.29 -39.37
C TYR A 66 -15.25 26.98 -40.17
N CYS A 67 -14.97 25.84 -39.54
CA CYS A 67 -15.06 24.53 -40.18
C CYS A 67 -16.49 23.99 -40.18
N THR A 68 -17.03 23.62 -41.36
CA THR A 68 -18.43 23.19 -41.52
C THR A 68 -18.67 21.69 -41.39
N ASP A 69 -17.64 20.88 -41.60
CA ASP A 69 -17.70 19.41 -41.69
C ASP A 69 -16.61 18.70 -40.86
N CYS A 70 -15.91 19.41 -39.98
CA CYS A 70 -15.08 18.81 -38.93
C CYS A 70 -15.94 18.07 -37.90
N ASP A 71 -15.38 17.05 -37.24
CA ASP A 71 -16.03 16.30 -36.15
C ASP A 71 -16.63 17.23 -35.09
N ILE A 72 -15.94 18.34 -34.81
CA ILE A 72 -16.46 19.47 -34.05
C ILE A 72 -16.47 20.70 -34.96
N LYS A 73 -17.67 21.15 -35.34
CA LYS A 73 -17.87 22.38 -36.11
C LYS A 73 -17.54 23.60 -35.24
N GLY A 74 -16.74 24.52 -35.76
CA GLY A 74 -16.23 25.60 -34.93
C GLY A 74 -15.25 26.53 -35.58
N ILE A 75 -14.80 27.53 -34.80
CA ILE A 75 -13.76 28.47 -35.21
C ILE A 75 -12.39 27.84 -35.00
N PHE A 76 -11.53 27.96 -36.00
CA PHE A 76 -10.14 27.52 -35.97
C PHE A 76 -9.19 28.70 -36.30
N VAL A 77 -7.97 28.64 -35.78
CA VAL A 77 -6.87 29.58 -36.06
C VAL A 77 -5.64 28.84 -36.56
N PHE A 78 -4.97 29.35 -37.60
CA PHE A 78 -3.66 28.81 -38.01
C PHE A 78 -2.56 29.36 -37.10
N ASN A 79 -1.75 28.49 -36.49
CA ASN A 79 -0.69 28.89 -35.55
C ASN A 79 0.72 28.94 -36.17
N GLY A 80 0.82 29.01 -37.49
CA GLY A 80 2.10 28.90 -38.22
C GLY A 80 2.49 27.48 -38.60
N LEU A 81 1.85 26.44 -38.03
CA LEU A 81 2.11 25.03 -38.35
C LEU A 81 0.83 24.26 -38.74
N ARG A 82 -0.29 24.50 -38.06
CA ARG A 82 -1.58 23.85 -38.32
C ARG A 82 -2.75 24.69 -37.79
N TYR A 83 -3.97 24.29 -38.18
CA TYR A 83 -5.19 24.88 -37.67
C TYR A 83 -5.60 24.31 -36.31
N ILE A 84 -6.00 25.17 -35.37
CA ILE A 84 -6.35 24.85 -33.97
C ILE A 84 -7.75 25.39 -33.63
N GLY A 85 -8.63 24.56 -33.08
CA GLY A 85 -9.98 24.97 -32.68
C GLY A 85 -9.99 25.88 -31.43
N LEU A 86 -10.68 27.02 -31.51
CA LEU A 86 -10.70 28.06 -30.47
C LEU A 86 -11.81 27.91 -29.42
N ILE A 87 -12.78 27.02 -29.63
CA ILE A 87 -14.00 27.01 -28.83
C ILE A 87 -13.81 26.48 -27.40
N ASN A 88 -12.76 25.68 -27.13
CA ASN A 88 -12.64 24.98 -25.84
C ASN A 88 -11.29 25.11 -25.11
N GLY A 89 -10.22 25.67 -25.69
CA GLY A 89 -8.91 25.79 -25.01
C GLY A 89 -8.29 24.48 -24.46
N LYS A 90 -8.89 23.31 -24.71
CA LYS A 90 -8.57 21.99 -24.12
C LYS A 90 -8.14 20.93 -25.14
N GLY A 91 -8.11 21.25 -26.44
CA GLY A 91 -8.27 20.23 -27.50
C GLY A 91 -7.03 19.57 -28.07
N LEU A 92 -5.80 20.01 -27.76
CA LEU A 92 -4.62 19.50 -28.48
C LEU A 92 -3.54 18.92 -27.57
N SER A 93 -3.18 19.60 -26.48
CA SER A 93 -2.30 19.00 -25.47
C SER A 93 -2.98 17.78 -24.84
N ALA A 94 -4.20 17.92 -24.33
CA ALA A 94 -4.91 16.81 -23.68
C ALA A 94 -5.22 15.62 -24.62
N ALA A 95 -5.48 15.87 -25.91
CA ALA A 95 -5.70 14.80 -26.89
C ALA A 95 -4.40 14.07 -27.27
N ILE A 96 -3.29 14.82 -27.41
CA ILE A 96 -1.96 14.24 -27.61
C ILE A 96 -1.53 13.48 -26.35
N ASP A 97 -1.70 14.05 -25.17
CA ASP A 97 -1.39 13.42 -23.88
C ASP A 97 -2.20 12.14 -23.71
N SER A 98 -3.51 12.16 -24.02
CA SER A 98 -4.36 10.96 -24.03
C SER A 98 -3.85 9.90 -25.00
N ALA A 99 -3.47 10.26 -26.24
CA ALA A 99 -2.96 9.31 -27.22
C ALA A 99 -1.61 8.71 -26.79
N THR A 100 -0.71 9.53 -26.25
CA THR A 100 0.59 9.06 -25.71
C THR A 100 0.40 8.14 -24.52
N PHE A 101 -0.57 8.43 -23.65
CA PHE A 101 -0.85 7.60 -22.49
C PHE A 101 -1.54 6.28 -22.86
N LEU A 102 -2.42 6.28 -23.86
CA LEU A 102 -3.00 5.04 -24.41
C LEU A 102 -1.95 4.15 -25.08
N ALA A 103 -0.95 4.75 -25.76
CA ALA A 103 0.20 4.02 -26.28
C ALA A 103 1.08 3.46 -25.16
N GLN A 104 1.26 4.21 -24.07
CA GLN A 104 1.92 3.73 -22.87
C GLN A 104 1.15 2.54 -22.29
N ILE A 105 -0.16 2.62 -22.09
CA ILE A 105 -0.98 1.52 -21.55
C ILE A 105 -0.80 0.24 -22.39
N GLY A 106 -0.87 0.34 -23.73
CA GLY A 106 -0.61 -0.80 -24.61
C GLY A 106 0.79 -1.40 -24.41
N THR A 107 1.82 -0.54 -24.28
CA THR A 107 3.21 -0.99 -24.06
C THR A 107 3.45 -1.60 -22.67
N GLU A 108 2.83 -1.02 -21.63
CA GLU A 108 2.92 -1.46 -20.24
C GLU A 108 2.19 -2.78 -20.02
N ALA A 109 1.06 -2.98 -20.70
CA ALA A 109 0.37 -4.25 -20.72
C ALA A 109 1.29 -5.37 -21.22
N ASP A 110 2.13 -5.08 -22.22
CA ASP A 110 3.08 -6.04 -22.81
C ASP A 110 4.38 -6.26 -21.99
N ASN A 111 4.80 -5.32 -21.13
CA ASN A 111 6.14 -5.34 -20.52
C ASN A 111 6.20 -5.13 -18.99
N ASN A 112 5.10 -4.77 -18.32
CA ASN A 112 4.98 -4.67 -16.86
C ASN A 112 6.05 -3.79 -16.17
N THR A 113 6.30 -2.56 -16.67
CA THR A 113 7.41 -1.70 -16.21
C THR A 113 7.03 -0.21 -16.01
N SER A 114 6.31 0.11 -14.92
CA SER A 114 6.12 1.44 -14.28
C SER A 114 4.81 2.22 -14.56
N ALA A 115 4.63 3.35 -13.87
CA ALA A 115 3.40 3.71 -13.16
C ALA A 115 2.25 4.36 -13.97
N ILE A 116 1.12 3.65 -14.07
CA ILE A 116 -0.21 4.19 -14.40
C ILE A 116 -0.82 4.78 -13.13
N THR A 117 -1.12 6.08 -13.13
CA THR A 117 -1.80 6.79 -12.03
C THR A 117 -3.27 7.08 -12.35
N THR A 118 -4.11 7.27 -11.33
CA THR A 118 -5.51 7.67 -11.56
C THR A 118 -5.63 9.07 -12.15
N ALA A 119 -4.66 9.95 -11.91
CA ALA A 119 -4.59 11.26 -12.55
C ALA A 119 -4.45 11.14 -14.08
N GLN A 120 -3.58 10.24 -14.55
CA GLN A 120 -3.42 9.98 -15.97
C GLN A 120 -4.64 9.27 -16.58
N LEU A 121 -5.26 8.32 -15.86
CA LEU A 121 -6.52 7.69 -16.30
C LEU A 121 -7.65 8.73 -16.45
N ASN A 122 -7.77 9.68 -15.52
CA ASN A 122 -8.75 10.77 -15.59
C ASN A 122 -8.50 11.77 -16.73
N ALA A 123 -7.30 11.76 -17.31
CA ALA A 123 -6.92 12.63 -18.42
C ALA A 123 -7.23 12.02 -19.80
N ILE A 124 -7.60 10.72 -19.89
CA ILE A 124 -7.95 10.06 -21.16
C ILE A 124 -9.22 10.68 -21.76
N LEU A 125 -9.23 10.83 -23.08
CA LEU A 125 -10.39 11.28 -23.86
C LEU A 125 -10.92 10.16 -24.79
N PRO A 126 -12.25 9.97 -24.90
CA PRO A 126 -13.30 10.61 -24.09
C PRO A 126 -13.15 10.27 -22.59
N VAL A 127 -13.61 11.19 -21.73
CA VAL A 127 -13.42 11.10 -20.27
C VAL A 127 -13.97 9.77 -19.74
N LEU A 128 -13.09 9.02 -19.09
CA LEU A 128 -13.42 7.77 -18.43
C LEU A 128 -14.17 8.03 -17.12
N THR A 129 -14.98 7.06 -16.69
CA THR A 129 -15.82 7.16 -15.49
C THR A 129 -15.49 6.07 -14.48
N GLY A 130 -15.85 6.29 -13.21
CA GLY A 130 -15.66 5.31 -12.13
C GLY A 130 -14.22 5.16 -11.63
N ILE A 131 -13.30 6.01 -12.04
CA ILE A 131 -11.90 5.96 -11.56
C ILE A 131 -11.87 6.29 -10.07
N THR A 132 -11.33 5.36 -9.28
CA THR A 132 -11.20 5.50 -7.83
C THR A 132 -9.73 5.51 -7.44
N ASN A 133 -9.24 6.58 -6.77
CA ASN A 133 -7.84 6.70 -6.34
C ASN A 133 -7.36 5.51 -5.50
N ALA A 134 -8.25 4.97 -4.67
CA ALA A 134 -7.99 3.79 -3.85
C ALA A 134 -7.59 2.57 -4.72
N ASN A 135 -8.13 2.45 -5.93
CA ASN A 135 -7.94 1.29 -6.80
C ASN A 135 -6.75 1.43 -7.77
N GLU A 136 -5.89 2.46 -7.64
CA GLU A 136 -4.79 2.73 -8.57
C GLU A 136 -3.90 1.52 -8.83
N SER A 137 -3.40 0.89 -7.77
CA SER A 137 -2.55 -0.30 -7.84
C SER A 137 -3.27 -1.48 -8.49
N SER A 138 -4.59 -1.59 -8.26
CA SER A 138 -5.43 -2.64 -8.83
C SER A 138 -5.63 -2.43 -10.34
N TYR A 139 -5.86 -1.20 -10.80
CA TYR A 139 -5.92 -0.88 -12.23
C TYR A 139 -4.62 -1.24 -12.93
N ARG A 140 -3.48 -0.89 -12.32
CA ARG A 140 -2.16 -1.21 -12.86
C ARG A 140 -1.91 -2.71 -12.96
N SER A 141 -2.22 -3.45 -11.89
CA SER A 141 -2.05 -4.91 -11.90
C SER A 141 -2.97 -5.58 -12.93
N TYR A 142 -4.19 -5.07 -13.10
CA TYR A 142 -5.10 -5.59 -14.10
C TYR A 142 -4.57 -5.37 -15.52
N ILE A 143 -4.13 -4.15 -15.83
CA ILE A 143 -3.58 -3.83 -17.15
C ILE A 143 -2.33 -4.69 -17.44
N GLY A 144 -1.41 -4.83 -16.49
CA GLY A 144 -0.18 -5.61 -16.69
C GLY A 144 -0.38 -7.14 -16.74
N ASN A 145 -1.44 -7.68 -16.12
CA ASN A 145 -1.69 -9.13 -16.10
C ASN A 145 -2.61 -9.63 -17.22
N ASN A 146 -3.24 -8.73 -17.98
CA ASN A 146 -4.18 -9.08 -19.04
C ASN A 146 -3.79 -8.37 -20.34
N ALA A 147 -2.52 -8.49 -20.73
CA ALA A 147 -1.93 -7.86 -21.90
C ALA A 147 -2.75 -8.10 -23.17
N GLU A 148 -3.27 -9.32 -23.32
CA GLU A 148 -4.09 -9.78 -24.43
C GLU A 148 -5.41 -9.04 -24.60
N LEU A 149 -5.84 -8.26 -23.59
CA LEU A 149 -7.07 -7.47 -23.62
C LEU A 149 -6.85 -6.04 -24.13
N PHE A 150 -5.61 -5.60 -24.34
CA PHE A 150 -5.29 -4.24 -24.76
C PHE A 150 -4.65 -4.23 -26.15
N ALA A 151 -5.15 -3.35 -27.00
CA ALA A 151 -4.47 -3.07 -28.26
C ALA A 151 -3.18 -2.27 -28.02
N SER A 152 -2.32 -2.18 -29.04
CA SER A 152 -1.14 -1.31 -29.04
C SER A 152 -1.24 -0.32 -30.20
N PRO A 153 -1.62 0.95 -29.96
CA PRO A 153 -1.98 1.56 -28.67
C PRO A 153 -3.35 1.11 -28.16
N ALA A 154 -3.55 1.17 -26.83
CA ALA A 154 -4.81 0.77 -26.20
C ALA A 154 -5.95 1.73 -26.58
N THR A 155 -7.20 1.29 -26.45
CA THR A 155 -8.37 2.15 -26.70
C THR A 155 -9.03 2.65 -25.41
N PRO A 156 -9.68 3.84 -25.40
CA PRO A 156 -10.44 4.30 -24.24
C PRO A 156 -11.50 3.29 -23.77
N THR A 157 -12.10 2.54 -24.70
CA THR A 157 -13.08 1.50 -24.40
C THR A 157 -12.46 0.32 -23.64
N GLU A 158 -11.28 -0.14 -24.04
CA GLU A 158 -10.53 -1.19 -23.32
C GLU A 158 -10.16 -0.74 -21.90
N VAL A 159 -9.67 0.50 -21.77
CA VAL A 159 -9.33 1.07 -20.46
C VAL A 159 -10.58 1.25 -19.58
N GLN A 160 -11.71 1.67 -20.14
CA GLN A 160 -12.98 1.74 -19.41
C GLN A 160 -13.47 0.37 -18.94
N ALA A 161 -13.35 -0.66 -19.78
CA ALA A 161 -13.71 -2.03 -19.44
C ALA A 161 -12.83 -2.58 -18.31
N ALA A 162 -11.53 -2.26 -18.34
CA ALA A 162 -10.60 -2.60 -17.27
C ALA A 162 -10.97 -1.91 -15.94
N ILE A 163 -11.26 -0.60 -15.97
CA ILE A 163 -11.70 0.14 -14.77
C ILE A 163 -12.97 -0.47 -14.18
N ASN A 164 -13.97 -0.75 -15.01
CA ASN A 164 -15.23 -1.33 -14.57
C ASN A 164 -15.04 -2.72 -13.96
N THR A 165 -14.24 -3.56 -14.62
CA THR A 165 -13.93 -4.91 -14.13
C THR A 165 -13.21 -4.85 -12.78
N VAL A 166 -12.18 -4.03 -12.64
CA VAL A 166 -11.45 -3.87 -11.38
C VAL A 166 -12.36 -3.38 -10.27
N ASN A 167 -13.18 -2.35 -10.52
CA ASN A 167 -14.12 -1.83 -9.52
C ASN A 167 -15.13 -2.89 -9.08
N ASN A 168 -15.67 -3.67 -10.02
CA ASN A 168 -16.62 -4.74 -9.71
C ASN A 168 -15.97 -5.84 -8.87
N ILE A 169 -14.74 -6.25 -9.22
CA ILE A 169 -13.97 -7.24 -8.46
C ILE A 169 -13.71 -6.71 -7.04
N VAL A 170 -13.16 -5.51 -6.91
CA VAL A 170 -12.88 -4.89 -5.60
C VAL A 170 -14.15 -4.85 -4.75
N ASN A 171 -15.26 -4.35 -5.29
CA ASN A 171 -16.53 -4.28 -4.56
C ASN A 171 -17.04 -5.64 -4.11
N ALA A 172 -16.96 -6.67 -4.98
CA ALA A 172 -17.39 -8.03 -4.63
C ALA A 172 -16.55 -8.62 -3.47
N VAL A 173 -15.25 -8.33 -3.43
CA VAL A 173 -14.39 -8.80 -2.35
C VAL A 173 -14.65 -8.04 -1.05
N LEU A 174 -14.84 -6.73 -1.12
CA LEU A 174 -15.23 -5.92 0.04
C LEU A 174 -16.56 -6.39 0.64
N GLU A 175 -17.51 -6.81 -0.20
CA GLU A 175 -18.77 -7.42 0.22
C GLU A 175 -18.57 -8.80 0.88
N LYS A 176 -17.74 -9.67 0.31
CA LYS A 176 -17.38 -10.96 0.94
C LYS A 176 -16.79 -10.76 2.33
N ILE A 177 -15.82 -9.84 2.45
CA ILE A 177 -15.17 -9.53 3.73
C ILE A 177 -16.20 -9.03 4.75
N ALA A 178 -17.08 -8.13 4.35
CA ALA A 178 -18.07 -7.56 5.27
C ALA A 178 -19.16 -8.55 5.68
N THR A 179 -19.46 -9.53 4.82
CA THR A 179 -20.44 -10.59 5.09
C THR A 179 -19.82 -11.86 5.67
N GLN A 180 -18.55 -11.81 6.10
CA GLN A 180 -17.81 -12.95 6.68
C GLN A 180 -17.77 -14.19 5.76
N GLN A 181 -17.84 -13.98 4.45
CA GLN A 181 -17.66 -15.07 3.49
C GLN A 181 -16.18 -15.39 3.35
N THR A 182 -15.86 -16.67 3.15
CA THR A 182 -14.49 -17.12 2.89
C THR A 182 -13.92 -16.41 1.67
N VAL A 183 -12.76 -15.77 1.85
CA VAL A 183 -12.03 -15.12 0.77
C VAL A 183 -11.00 -16.09 0.20
N THR A 184 -10.95 -16.20 -1.12
CA THR A 184 -10.00 -17.08 -1.84
C THR A 184 -8.78 -16.31 -2.34
N LEU A 185 -7.73 -17.02 -2.76
CA LEU A 185 -6.58 -16.36 -3.41
C LEU A 185 -6.99 -15.61 -4.68
N GLN A 186 -7.94 -16.15 -5.44
CA GLN A 186 -8.43 -15.55 -6.68
C GLN A 186 -9.15 -14.21 -6.41
N ASP A 187 -9.90 -14.13 -5.31
CA ASP A 187 -10.51 -12.88 -4.83
C ASP A 187 -9.43 -11.83 -4.52
N LEU A 188 -8.30 -12.28 -3.98
CA LEU A 188 -7.20 -11.41 -3.55
C LEU A 188 -6.13 -11.17 -4.61
N GLN A 189 -6.21 -11.73 -5.81
CA GLN A 189 -5.19 -11.47 -6.84
C GLN A 189 -5.21 -10.02 -7.33
N TRP A 190 -6.33 -9.30 -7.16
CA TRP A 190 -6.58 -8.00 -7.79
C TRP A 190 -6.50 -6.78 -6.86
N LEU A 191 -6.53 -6.96 -5.53
CA LEU A 191 -6.66 -5.88 -4.52
C LEU A 191 -5.35 -5.11 -4.15
N SER A 192 -4.37 -4.94 -5.03
CA SER A 192 -3.01 -4.40 -4.79
C SER A 192 -1.94 -5.39 -4.28
N SER A 193 -0.71 -5.15 -4.75
CA SER A 193 0.43 -6.07 -4.83
C SER A 193 1.41 -6.04 -3.65
N SER A 194 1.09 -5.42 -2.51
CA SER A 194 1.99 -5.42 -1.36
C SER A 194 1.76 -6.64 -0.45
N GLY A 195 2.58 -7.69 -0.60
CA GLY A 195 2.78 -8.73 0.42
C GLY A 195 1.88 -9.96 0.37
N ARG A 196 1.23 -10.26 -0.76
CA ARG A 196 0.35 -11.43 -0.91
C ARG A 196 1.12 -12.68 -1.28
N THR A 197 1.37 -13.54 -0.31
CA THR A 197 1.82 -14.92 -0.54
C THR A 197 0.73 -15.88 -0.08
N ASP A 198 0.58 -17.01 -0.79
CA ASP A 198 -0.39 -18.08 -0.49
C ASP A 198 -0.36 -18.53 0.98
N THR A 199 0.78 -18.34 1.64
CA THR A 199 1.05 -18.70 3.04
C THR A 199 0.27 -17.90 4.08
N LYS A 200 -0.36 -16.77 3.74
CA LYS A 200 -1.09 -15.91 4.70
C LYS A 200 -2.61 -15.92 4.55
N LEU A 201 -3.16 -16.61 3.56
CA LEU A 201 -4.61 -16.60 3.28
C LEU A 201 -5.43 -17.01 4.50
N GLU A 202 -5.02 -18.08 5.17
CA GLU A 202 -5.70 -18.61 6.34
C GLU A 202 -5.70 -17.61 7.50
N SER A 203 -4.58 -16.91 7.70
CA SER A 203 -4.49 -15.80 8.66
C SER A 203 -5.41 -14.63 8.29
N TYR A 204 -5.58 -14.31 7.00
CA TYR A 204 -6.52 -13.25 6.61
C TYR A 204 -7.96 -13.66 6.91
N ASN A 205 -8.34 -14.89 6.55
CA ASN A 205 -9.69 -15.41 6.80
C ASN A 205 -10.02 -15.46 8.30
N ASN A 206 -9.08 -15.92 9.14
CA ASN A 206 -9.28 -15.92 10.59
C ASN A 206 -9.44 -14.51 11.16
N TYR A 207 -8.66 -13.53 10.66
CA TYR A 207 -8.82 -12.14 11.07
C TYR A 207 -10.21 -11.60 10.68
N ILE A 208 -10.64 -11.85 9.45
CA ILE A 208 -11.95 -11.39 8.96
C ILE A 208 -13.07 -12.01 9.81
N GLU A 209 -13.00 -13.31 10.07
CA GLU A 209 -13.99 -14.02 10.90
C GLU A 209 -14.10 -13.44 12.31
N HIS A 210 -12.96 -13.14 12.95
CA HIS A 210 -12.93 -12.70 14.35
C HIS A 210 -13.10 -11.19 14.56
N TYR A 211 -12.72 -10.38 13.57
CA TYR A 211 -12.68 -8.92 13.69
C TYR A 211 -13.58 -8.20 12.69
N SER A 212 -14.57 -8.86 12.10
CA SER A 212 -15.46 -8.20 11.14
C SER A 212 -16.21 -7.00 11.73
N SER A 213 -16.45 -6.98 13.05
CA SER A 213 -17.07 -5.85 13.76
C SER A 213 -16.16 -4.63 13.89
N ALA A 214 -14.85 -4.79 13.65
CA ALA A 214 -13.91 -3.66 13.55
C ALA A 214 -14.04 -2.91 12.22
N PHE A 215 -14.75 -3.46 11.23
CA PHE A 215 -15.13 -2.73 10.02
C PHE A 215 -16.30 -1.80 10.32
N THR A 216 -16.14 -0.53 9.94
CA THR A 216 -17.04 0.57 10.31
C THR A 216 -18.33 0.62 9.49
N ASP A 217 -18.44 -0.19 8.43
CA ASP A 217 -19.58 -0.23 7.51
C ASP A 217 -19.90 -1.68 7.08
N VAL A 218 -21.12 -1.92 6.58
CA VAL A 218 -21.59 -3.17 5.95
C VAL A 218 -20.79 -3.50 4.69
N ARG A 219 -19.93 -2.59 4.23
CA ARG A 219 -18.88 -2.82 3.24
C ARG A 219 -17.54 -2.47 3.87
N ALA A 220 -16.59 -3.41 3.90
CA ALA A 220 -15.23 -3.07 4.29
C ALA A 220 -14.69 -2.00 3.33
N THR A 221 -13.99 -1.00 3.84
CA THR A 221 -13.33 0.02 3.02
C THR A 221 -11.95 -0.48 2.59
N LEU A 222 -11.42 0.04 1.49
CA LEU A 222 -10.05 -0.31 1.07
C LEU A 222 -9.02 0.06 2.15
N ALA A 223 -9.25 1.13 2.92
CA ALA A 223 -8.37 1.54 4.01
C ALA A 223 -8.32 0.48 5.12
N GLU A 224 -9.47 -0.07 5.53
CA GLU A 224 -9.53 -1.12 6.55
C GLU A 224 -8.88 -2.43 6.06
N VAL A 225 -9.12 -2.79 4.81
CA VAL A 225 -8.48 -3.94 4.17
C VAL A 225 -6.96 -3.76 4.09
N THR A 226 -6.49 -2.56 3.74
CA THR A 226 -5.06 -2.21 3.71
C THR A 226 -4.44 -2.27 5.10
N ALA A 227 -5.16 -1.81 6.13
CA ALA A 227 -4.71 -1.88 7.52
C ALA A 227 -4.56 -3.34 8.00
N MET A 228 -5.54 -4.20 7.68
CA MET A 228 -5.47 -5.64 7.95
C MET A 228 -4.26 -6.28 7.25
N TYR A 229 -4.05 -6.01 5.96
CA TYR A 229 -2.89 -6.54 5.23
C TYR A 229 -1.57 -6.07 5.83
N THR A 230 -1.46 -4.78 6.14
CA THR A 230 -0.26 -4.21 6.74
C THR A 230 0.04 -4.85 8.09
N LEU A 231 -1.00 -5.07 8.91
CA LEU A 231 -0.89 -5.75 10.18
C LEU A 231 -0.38 -7.19 10.01
N LEU A 232 -0.93 -7.94 9.07
CA LEU A 232 -0.62 -9.37 8.89
C LEU A 232 0.59 -9.64 7.97
N ALA A 233 1.17 -8.60 7.37
CA ALA A 233 2.43 -8.68 6.65
C ALA A 233 3.57 -9.21 7.54
N THR A 234 3.61 -8.80 8.82
CA THR A 234 4.62 -9.24 9.80
C THR A 234 4.02 -10.04 10.97
N ASN A 235 2.72 -10.33 10.94
CA ASN A 235 2.00 -11.00 12.03
C ASN A 235 1.08 -12.11 11.50
N VAL A 236 0.55 -12.95 12.38
CA VAL A 236 -0.37 -14.04 12.06
C VAL A 236 -1.58 -13.92 12.97
N ALA A 237 -2.78 -13.91 12.41
CA ALA A 237 -4.02 -14.16 13.15
C ALA A 237 -4.27 -15.67 13.18
N SER A 238 -4.42 -16.20 14.39
CA SER A 238 -4.62 -17.62 14.62
C SER A 238 -6.11 -18.01 14.60
N PHE A 239 -6.42 -19.30 14.79
CA PHE A 239 -7.80 -19.78 14.86
C PHE A 239 -8.58 -19.23 16.07
N THR A 240 -7.89 -18.70 17.08
CA THR A 240 -8.52 -18.07 18.24
C THR A 240 -8.84 -16.59 17.99
N GLY A 241 -8.50 -16.08 16.80
CA GLY A 241 -8.52 -14.67 16.47
C GLY A 241 -7.32 -13.90 17.03
N LYS A 242 -6.50 -14.47 17.91
CA LYS A 242 -5.35 -13.75 18.48
C LYS A 242 -4.30 -13.45 17.41
N ILE A 243 -3.70 -12.27 17.51
CA ILE A 243 -2.64 -11.82 16.61
C ILE A 243 -1.29 -12.08 17.27
N TRP A 244 -0.42 -12.79 16.55
CA TRP A 244 0.90 -13.21 17.00
C TRP A 244 1.97 -12.66 16.07
N MET A 245 3.19 -12.46 16.56
CA MET A 245 4.33 -12.24 15.68
C MET A 245 4.52 -13.43 14.73
N ASP A 246 4.85 -13.17 13.47
CA ASP A 246 5.05 -14.22 12.47
C ASP A 246 6.32 -15.06 12.71
N ARG A 247 7.23 -14.61 13.57
CA ARG A 247 8.46 -15.31 13.99
C ARG A 247 8.72 -15.26 15.49
N ASN A 248 9.58 -16.14 15.98
CA ASN A 248 10.04 -16.11 17.37
C ASN A 248 10.82 -14.81 17.63
N LEU A 249 10.79 -14.32 18.86
CA LEU A 249 11.54 -13.14 19.24
C LEU A 249 13.05 -13.38 19.02
N GLY A 250 13.69 -12.48 18.29
CA GLY A 250 15.11 -12.60 17.91
C GLY A 250 15.40 -13.53 16.72
N ALA A 251 14.37 -14.06 16.04
CA ALA A 251 14.55 -14.85 14.83
C ALA A 251 14.73 -13.96 13.57
N ALA A 252 15.56 -14.40 12.63
CA ALA A 252 15.77 -13.68 11.37
C ALA A 252 14.59 -13.88 10.40
N ASN A 253 14.08 -15.12 10.34
CA ASN A 253 13.07 -15.53 9.35
C ASN A 253 11.81 -16.07 10.02
N VAL A 254 10.71 -16.04 9.26
CA VAL A 254 9.50 -16.82 9.57
C VAL A 254 9.83 -18.29 9.41
N ALA A 255 9.42 -19.12 10.37
CA ALA A 255 9.69 -20.55 10.33
C ALA A 255 9.04 -21.20 9.10
N THR A 256 9.82 -22.00 8.38
CA THR A 256 9.32 -22.83 7.26
C THR A 256 9.11 -24.29 7.66
N SER A 257 9.69 -24.71 8.80
CA SER A 257 9.52 -26.02 9.40
C SER A 257 9.70 -25.93 10.92
N THR A 258 9.31 -26.96 11.65
CA THR A 258 9.54 -27.03 13.10
C THR A 258 11.02 -27.21 13.47
N ILE A 259 11.93 -27.42 12.52
CA ILE A 259 13.38 -27.57 12.75
C ILE A 259 14.20 -26.50 12.02
N ASP A 260 13.56 -25.40 11.64
CA ASP A 260 14.20 -24.27 10.97
C ASP A 260 15.10 -23.51 11.94
N VAL A 261 16.40 -23.83 11.91
CA VAL A 261 17.40 -23.24 12.80
C VAL A 261 17.50 -21.72 12.69
N THR A 262 17.15 -21.15 11.53
CA THR A 262 17.19 -19.69 11.31
C THR A 262 15.99 -18.97 11.91
N ALA A 263 14.93 -19.73 12.26
CA ALA A 263 13.70 -19.25 12.87
C ALA A 263 13.61 -19.54 14.39
N TYR A 264 14.63 -20.15 14.99
CA TYR A 264 14.63 -20.54 16.41
C TYR A 264 14.49 -19.35 17.37
N GLY A 265 15.07 -18.20 17.02
CA GLY A 265 15.06 -17.00 17.86
C GLY A 265 16.00 -17.09 19.07
N GLY A 266 15.84 -16.15 19.99
CA GLY A 266 16.60 -16.08 21.25
C GLY A 266 16.05 -17.01 22.33
N LEU A 267 16.92 -17.42 23.25
CA LEU A 267 16.58 -18.27 24.39
C LEU A 267 16.63 -17.45 25.69
N TYR A 268 15.50 -16.86 26.04
CA TYR A 268 15.38 -15.89 27.14
C TYR A 268 15.25 -16.58 28.49
N GLN A 269 15.81 -15.99 29.55
CA GLN A 269 15.49 -16.37 30.93
C GLN A 269 14.22 -15.66 31.37
N TRP A 270 13.39 -16.33 32.17
CA TRP A 270 12.06 -15.84 32.50
C TRP A 270 12.14 -14.51 33.28
N GLY A 271 11.40 -13.50 32.86
CA GLY A 271 11.42 -12.18 33.49
C GLY A 271 12.56 -11.25 33.04
N ARG A 272 13.38 -11.61 32.04
CA ARG A 272 14.43 -10.71 31.52
C ARG A 272 14.02 -9.98 30.24
N THR A 273 14.52 -8.75 30.10
CA THR A 273 14.50 -8.01 28.84
C THR A 273 15.54 -8.55 27.85
N THR A 274 15.54 -8.04 26.62
CA THR A 274 16.62 -8.33 25.66
C THR A 274 17.87 -7.53 26.04
N ASP A 275 18.85 -8.19 26.68
CA ASP A 275 20.11 -7.58 27.15
C ASP A 275 21.38 -8.28 26.62
N GLY A 276 21.22 -9.40 25.88
CA GLY A 276 22.32 -10.20 25.34
C GLY A 276 22.33 -11.64 25.84
N HIS A 277 21.73 -11.93 26.99
CA HIS A 277 21.73 -13.28 27.56
C HIS A 277 21.06 -14.31 26.62
N GLN A 278 20.04 -13.87 25.88
CA GLN A 278 19.24 -14.71 24.98
C GLN A 278 20.01 -15.24 23.77
N VAL A 279 21.17 -14.64 23.47
CA VAL A 279 22.04 -15.08 22.38
C VAL A 279 22.60 -16.45 22.75
N LYS A 280 22.39 -17.46 21.90
CA LYS A 280 22.82 -18.84 22.16
C LYS A 280 24.32 -18.98 22.46
N ALA A 281 25.13 -18.07 21.93
CA ALA A 281 26.59 -18.01 22.13
C ALA A 281 27.03 -17.04 23.25
N SER A 282 26.11 -16.45 24.03
CA SER A 282 26.48 -15.58 25.15
C SER A 282 27.24 -16.38 26.22
N LYS A 283 28.11 -15.68 26.97
CA LYS A 283 28.84 -16.31 28.08
C LYS A 283 27.89 -16.70 29.20
N THR A 284 28.37 -17.53 30.11
CA THR A 284 27.65 -17.91 31.32
C THR A 284 28.24 -17.20 32.53
N PHE A 285 27.38 -16.91 33.51
CA PHE A 285 27.77 -16.41 34.82
C PHE A 285 27.08 -17.24 35.90
N ALA A 286 27.82 -17.64 36.94
CA ALA A 286 27.26 -18.41 38.03
C ALA A 286 26.43 -17.51 38.96
N GLY A 287 25.13 -17.73 39.00
CA GLY A 287 24.19 -17.06 39.89
C GLY A 287 23.66 -17.98 41.00
N PRO A 288 22.53 -17.60 41.64
CA PRO A 288 21.67 -16.48 41.28
C PRO A 288 22.32 -15.10 41.54
N VAL A 289 21.80 -14.05 40.93
CA VAL A 289 22.30 -12.66 41.02
C VAL A 289 21.25 -11.71 41.57
N GLU A 290 21.66 -10.56 42.09
CA GLU A 290 20.73 -9.51 42.51
C GLU A 290 20.12 -8.78 41.30
N SER A 291 18.85 -8.39 41.39
CA SER A 291 18.18 -7.63 40.32
C SER A 291 18.91 -6.32 40.03
N GLY A 292 19.21 -6.06 38.76
CA GLY A 292 20.00 -4.93 38.29
C GLY A 292 21.49 -5.25 38.07
N THR A 293 21.96 -6.45 38.41
CA THR A 293 23.37 -6.88 38.26
C THR A 293 23.58 -7.96 37.21
N GLU A 294 22.51 -8.42 36.56
CA GLU A 294 22.50 -9.60 35.68
C GLU A 294 23.33 -9.48 34.38
N GLY A 295 23.67 -8.26 33.94
CA GLY A 295 24.51 -8.03 32.76
C GLY A 295 23.97 -8.69 31.48
N ALA A 296 24.85 -9.03 30.54
CA ALA A 296 24.49 -9.66 29.27
C ALA A 296 24.73 -11.19 29.25
N ASP A 297 25.20 -11.77 30.35
CA ASP A 297 25.54 -13.18 30.45
C ASP A 297 24.30 -14.01 30.81
N PHE A 298 24.30 -15.26 30.39
CA PHE A 298 23.29 -16.23 30.79
C PHE A 298 23.59 -16.73 32.20
N ILE A 299 22.68 -16.46 33.13
CA ILE A 299 22.89 -16.78 34.54
C ILE A 299 22.59 -18.25 34.79
N THR A 300 23.61 -19.04 35.11
CA THR A 300 23.44 -20.44 35.51
C THR A 300 23.12 -20.53 37.00
N ASN A 301 22.25 -21.46 37.38
CA ASN A 301 21.97 -21.82 38.77
C ASN A 301 21.95 -23.36 38.87
N ALA A 302 23.03 -23.94 39.40
CA ALA A 302 23.29 -25.38 39.41
C ALA A 302 22.25 -26.17 40.21
N ASP A 303 21.68 -25.56 41.24
CA ASP A 303 20.65 -26.15 42.10
C ASP A 303 19.24 -26.07 41.47
N GLY A 304 19.13 -25.38 40.33
CA GLY A 304 17.86 -25.05 39.68
C GLY A 304 17.11 -23.94 40.42
N GLY A 305 16.08 -23.39 39.78
CA GLY A 305 15.22 -22.36 40.37
C GLY A 305 15.19 -21.05 39.60
N ASP A 306 15.45 -19.94 40.27
CA ASP A 306 15.46 -18.60 39.67
C ASP A 306 16.90 -18.15 39.39
N TRP A 307 17.06 -17.27 38.40
CA TRP A 307 18.34 -16.61 38.13
C TRP A 307 18.51 -15.39 39.05
N LEU A 308 17.43 -14.88 39.64
CA LEU A 308 17.45 -13.86 40.68
C LEU A 308 17.62 -14.47 42.07
N SER A 309 18.40 -13.82 42.93
CA SER A 309 18.56 -14.20 44.34
C SER A 309 17.28 -13.97 45.13
N THR A 310 16.50 -12.97 44.74
CA THR A 310 15.13 -12.71 45.19
C THR A 310 14.19 -12.82 44.00
N PRO A 311 13.38 -13.90 43.88
CA PRO A 311 12.44 -14.07 42.78
C PRO A 311 11.45 -12.90 42.69
N ASP A 312 11.17 -12.46 41.46
CA ASP A 312 10.26 -11.35 41.18
C ASP A 312 9.21 -11.79 40.14
N ASP A 313 8.02 -12.08 40.63
CA ASP A 313 6.88 -12.57 39.86
C ASP A 313 6.23 -11.48 38.98
N SER A 314 6.59 -10.22 39.20
CA SER A 314 5.99 -9.07 38.51
C SER A 314 6.67 -8.68 37.20
N ARG A 315 7.80 -9.33 36.85
CA ARG A 315 8.61 -8.93 35.69
C ARG A 315 7.88 -9.17 34.36
N TRP A 316 7.20 -10.30 34.21
CA TRP A 316 6.29 -10.57 33.09
C TRP A 316 4.87 -10.70 33.63
N THR A 317 4.00 -9.77 33.25
CA THR A 317 2.61 -9.69 33.72
C THR A 317 1.63 -10.11 32.62
N GLY A 318 0.50 -10.69 33.02
CA GLY A 318 -0.49 -11.36 32.16
C GLY A 318 -0.84 -10.64 30.84
N GLU A 319 -1.90 -9.83 30.85
CA GLU A 319 -2.48 -9.26 29.61
C GLU A 319 -1.88 -7.90 29.18
N THR A 320 -0.96 -7.34 29.97
CA THR A 320 -0.33 -6.04 29.67
C THR A 320 1.18 -6.16 29.66
N LYS A 321 1.83 -5.46 28.72
CA LYS A 321 3.28 -5.41 28.61
C LYS A 321 3.90 -4.74 29.83
N GLY A 322 4.70 -5.50 30.58
CA GLY A 322 5.53 -4.99 31.67
C GLY A 322 6.85 -4.37 31.18
N ALA A 323 7.53 -3.63 32.06
CA ALA A 323 8.83 -3.02 31.74
C ALA A 323 9.93 -4.05 31.41
N GLN A 324 9.82 -5.27 31.97
CA GLN A 324 10.77 -6.34 31.76
C GLN A 324 10.37 -7.32 30.65
N ASP A 325 9.23 -7.09 30.00
CA ASP A 325 8.77 -7.89 28.87
C ASP A 325 9.63 -7.61 27.62
N PRO A 326 10.28 -8.63 27.03
CA PRO A 326 11.23 -8.42 25.94
C PRO A 326 10.57 -8.23 24.56
N CYS A 327 9.25 -8.40 24.42
CA CYS A 327 8.54 -8.24 23.15
C CYS A 327 8.57 -6.77 22.66
N PRO A 328 8.39 -6.51 21.36
CA PRO A 328 8.32 -5.14 20.83
C PRO A 328 7.06 -4.40 21.30
N SER A 329 7.02 -3.07 21.12
CA SER A 329 5.83 -2.26 21.44
C SER A 329 4.57 -2.79 20.73
N GLY A 330 3.45 -2.84 21.45
CA GLY A 330 2.19 -3.41 20.97
C GLY A 330 2.14 -4.94 21.04
N PHE A 331 3.16 -5.58 21.60
CA PHE A 331 3.25 -7.02 21.82
C PHE A 331 3.78 -7.33 23.22
N ARG A 332 3.39 -8.49 23.74
CA ARG A 332 3.82 -9.01 25.05
C ARG A 332 4.09 -10.50 25.01
N VAL A 333 4.70 -11.00 26.09
CA VAL A 333 4.80 -12.44 26.35
C VAL A 333 3.37 -12.99 26.61
N PRO A 334 2.95 -14.06 25.92
CA PRO A 334 1.62 -14.62 26.08
C PRO A 334 1.41 -15.27 27.45
N THR A 335 0.17 -15.36 27.90
CA THR A 335 -0.19 -16.22 29.03
C THR A 335 -0.17 -17.70 28.63
N ILE A 336 -0.10 -18.60 29.62
CA ILE A 336 -0.17 -20.03 29.32
C ILE A 336 -1.53 -20.43 28.73
N THR A 337 -2.60 -19.76 29.14
CA THR A 337 -3.95 -19.98 28.62
C THR A 337 -4.02 -19.61 27.14
N GLU A 338 -3.44 -18.47 26.75
CA GLU A 338 -3.37 -18.07 25.34
C GLU A 338 -2.57 -19.08 24.51
N LEU A 339 -1.41 -19.53 24.99
CA LEU A 339 -0.64 -20.57 24.30
C LEU A 339 -1.39 -21.91 24.22
N ASN A 340 -2.12 -22.29 25.26
CA ASN A 340 -2.88 -23.54 25.31
C ASN A 340 -4.04 -23.55 24.31
N ASN A 341 -4.68 -22.39 24.10
CA ASN A 341 -5.79 -22.26 23.14
C ASN A 341 -5.32 -22.39 21.68
N GLU A 342 -4.02 -22.34 21.41
CA GLU A 342 -3.45 -22.39 20.06
C GLU A 342 -3.12 -23.80 19.56
N GLU A 343 -3.54 -24.87 20.23
CA GLU A 343 -3.18 -26.26 19.86
C GLU A 343 -3.46 -26.57 18.37
N THR A 344 -4.63 -26.17 17.88
CA THR A 344 -5.02 -26.33 16.47
C THR A 344 -4.14 -25.49 15.54
N SER A 345 -3.84 -24.26 15.91
CA SER A 345 -2.97 -23.38 15.11
C SER A 345 -1.57 -23.98 15.01
N ILE A 346 -0.98 -24.37 16.14
CA ILE A 346 0.40 -24.89 16.23
C ILE A 346 0.59 -26.19 15.44
N THR A 347 -0.44 -27.04 15.36
CA THR A 347 -0.39 -28.30 14.61
C THR A 347 -0.67 -28.12 13.13
N HIS A 348 -1.19 -26.95 12.71
CA HIS A 348 -1.40 -26.61 11.32
C HIS A 348 -0.12 -26.07 10.67
N LYS A 349 0.34 -26.69 9.59
CA LYS A 349 1.66 -26.37 8.98
C LYS A 349 1.79 -24.93 8.47
N SER A 350 0.68 -24.24 8.22
CA SER A 350 0.62 -22.90 7.63
C SER A 350 0.41 -21.75 8.61
N MET A 351 0.18 -22.01 9.91
CA MET A 351 -0.29 -20.96 10.82
C MET A 351 0.33 -21.10 12.22
N LEU A 352 0.98 -20.05 12.72
CA LEU A 352 1.69 -20.07 14.01
C LEU A 352 2.68 -21.25 14.17
N LEU A 353 3.49 -21.50 13.13
CA LEU A 353 4.48 -22.58 13.13
C LEU A 353 5.56 -22.33 14.19
N LEU A 354 5.45 -23.05 15.31
CA LEU A 354 6.40 -23.00 16.42
C LEU A 354 7.55 -23.99 16.21
N THR A 355 8.77 -23.47 16.20
CA THR A 355 10.00 -24.25 16.07
C THR A 355 10.36 -25.05 17.33
N ARG A 356 11.11 -26.13 17.16
CA ARG A 356 11.68 -26.95 18.22
C ARG A 356 13.13 -26.57 18.48
N ALA A 357 13.30 -25.34 18.95
CA ALA A 357 14.58 -24.68 19.18
C ALA A 357 15.40 -25.26 20.35
N GLY A 358 14.89 -26.29 21.03
CA GLY A 358 15.44 -26.79 22.27
C GLY A 358 15.32 -25.77 23.40
N GLY A 359 16.30 -25.79 24.30
CA GLY A 359 16.45 -24.78 25.33
C GLY A 359 17.87 -24.72 25.86
N ARG A 360 18.18 -23.63 26.53
CA ARG A 360 19.42 -23.44 27.26
C ARG A 360 19.15 -23.71 28.73
N THR A 361 19.99 -24.49 29.36
CA THR A 361 19.72 -25.01 30.70
C THR A 361 20.35 -24.16 31.79
N SER A 362 19.65 -23.97 32.91
CA SER A 362 20.21 -23.24 34.06
C SER A 362 21.39 -23.95 34.73
N ARG A 363 21.52 -25.28 34.61
CA ARG A 363 22.54 -26.05 35.33
C ARG A 363 23.97 -25.70 34.93
N ASP A 364 24.22 -25.59 33.63
CA ASP A 364 25.54 -25.39 33.05
C ASP A 364 25.54 -24.46 31.83
N GLY A 365 24.38 -23.94 31.42
CA GLY A 365 24.26 -23.03 30.28
C GLY A 365 24.39 -23.73 28.92
N GLU A 366 24.36 -25.05 28.87
CA GLU A 366 24.43 -25.81 27.62
C GLU A 366 23.09 -25.80 26.85
N LEU A 367 23.18 -25.87 25.53
CA LEU A 367 22.01 -26.07 24.65
C LEU A 367 21.60 -27.54 24.66
N ARG A 368 20.30 -27.81 24.80
CA ARG A 368 19.75 -29.17 24.91
C ARG A 368 18.53 -29.35 24.01
N VAL A 369 18.36 -30.60 23.55
CA VAL A 369 17.16 -31.11 22.86
C VAL A 369 16.71 -30.32 21.62
N GLU A 370 17.64 -29.65 20.95
CA GLU A 370 17.37 -28.99 19.66
C GLU A 370 16.81 -30.01 18.65
N ASN A 371 15.95 -29.52 17.75
CA ASN A 371 15.24 -30.27 16.72
C ASN A 371 14.20 -31.29 17.23
N THR A 372 14.23 -31.66 18.52
CA THR A 372 13.33 -32.67 19.11
C THR A 372 12.25 -32.08 20.00
N VAL A 373 12.55 -30.97 20.69
CA VAL A 373 11.63 -30.28 21.59
C VAL A 373 11.70 -28.77 21.40
N GLY A 374 10.58 -28.08 21.46
CA GLY A 374 10.47 -26.63 21.57
C GLY A 374 9.87 -26.25 22.89
N PHE A 375 10.42 -25.22 23.52
CA PHE A 375 9.90 -24.64 24.74
C PHE A 375 9.58 -23.18 24.51
N TYR A 376 8.39 -22.76 24.92
CA TYR A 376 7.91 -21.41 24.77
C TYR A 376 7.48 -20.86 26.13
N TRP A 377 8.13 -19.79 26.55
CA TRP A 377 7.76 -19.11 27.77
C TRP A 377 6.35 -18.53 27.68
N SER A 378 5.65 -18.60 28.81
CA SER A 378 4.50 -17.77 29.08
C SER A 378 4.79 -16.78 30.21
N SER A 379 3.98 -15.75 30.35
CA SER A 379 3.97 -14.83 31.49
C SER A 379 3.35 -15.47 32.75
N SER A 380 2.86 -16.71 32.66
CA SER A 380 2.21 -17.40 33.77
C SER A 380 3.21 -18.17 34.63
N ILE A 381 2.99 -18.11 35.94
CA ILE A 381 3.84 -18.75 36.96
C ILE A 381 3.10 -19.87 37.68
N SER A 382 3.85 -20.81 38.25
CA SER A 382 3.34 -21.88 39.09
C SER A 382 4.30 -22.07 40.26
N SER A 383 3.92 -21.52 41.42
CA SER A 383 4.81 -21.44 42.60
C SER A 383 6.15 -20.77 42.21
N SER A 384 7.28 -21.35 42.57
CA SER A 384 8.62 -20.84 42.27
C SER A 384 9.10 -21.08 40.83
N LYS A 385 8.23 -21.56 39.93
CA LYS A 385 8.56 -21.88 38.53
C LYS A 385 7.69 -21.09 37.56
N ALA A 386 8.10 -21.06 36.30
CA ALA A 386 7.32 -20.49 35.22
C ALA A 386 6.67 -21.60 34.37
N GLN A 387 5.49 -21.32 33.82
CA GLN A 387 4.76 -22.24 32.94
C GLN A 387 5.22 -22.07 31.49
N VAL A 388 5.37 -23.22 30.82
CA VAL A 388 5.96 -23.33 29.49
C VAL A 388 5.08 -24.21 28.63
N LEU A 389 4.87 -23.79 27.38
CA LEU A 389 4.35 -24.67 26.35
C LEU A 389 5.50 -25.50 25.79
N GLU A 390 5.42 -26.81 25.92
CA GLU A 390 6.36 -27.77 25.34
C GLU A 390 5.76 -28.40 24.07
N ILE A 391 6.52 -28.38 22.98
CA ILE A 391 6.18 -29.02 21.71
C ILE A 391 7.21 -30.08 21.41
N ARG A 392 6.80 -31.35 21.39
CA ARG A 392 7.71 -32.48 21.24
C ARG A 392 7.35 -33.30 20.02
N GLN A 393 8.36 -33.68 19.23
CA GLN A 393 8.16 -34.70 18.20
C GLN A 393 7.96 -36.07 18.88
N VAL A 394 6.82 -36.71 18.63
CA VAL A 394 6.52 -38.08 19.05
C VAL A 394 6.16 -38.89 17.82
N ARG A 395 7.09 -39.73 17.35
CA ARG A 395 6.98 -40.47 16.09
C ARG A 395 6.73 -39.51 14.92
N ARG A 396 5.54 -39.53 14.30
CA ARG A 396 5.17 -38.66 13.17
C ARG A 396 4.37 -37.43 13.59
N ASP A 397 3.94 -37.34 14.85
CA ASP A 397 3.05 -36.30 15.34
C ASP A 397 3.77 -35.32 16.29
N LEU A 398 3.21 -34.13 16.42
CA LEU A 398 3.60 -33.16 17.44
C LEU A 398 2.73 -33.34 18.67
N ARG A 399 3.36 -33.56 19.82
CA ARG A 399 2.69 -33.51 21.11
C ARG A 399 2.89 -32.15 21.73
N ILE A 400 1.79 -31.50 22.09
CA ILE A 400 1.76 -30.23 22.80
C ILE A 400 1.39 -30.52 24.26
N GLN A 401 2.12 -29.93 25.20
CA GLN A 401 1.82 -30.08 26.62
C GLN A 401 2.27 -28.86 27.42
N LEU A 402 1.59 -28.59 28.53
CA LEU A 402 1.98 -27.54 29.46
C LEU A 402 2.87 -28.14 30.55
N VAL A 403 4.01 -27.50 30.82
CA VAL A 403 4.97 -27.93 31.83
C VAL A 403 5.44 -26.74 32.67
N THR A 404 6.10 -27.01 33.79
CA THR A 404 6.79 -25.99 34.58
C THR A 404 8.29 -26.16 34.49
N ARG A 405 9.02 -25.05 34.45
CA ARG A 405 10.48 -25.02 34.29
C ARG A 405 11.13 -23.96 35.19
N SER A 406 12.44 -24.11 35.40
CA SER A 406 13.24 -23.17 36.18
C SER A 406 13.24 -21.84 35.46
N ARG A 407 13.01 -20.73 36.17
CA ARG A 407 13.04 -19.38 35.57
C ARG A 407 14.42 -19.02 35.02
N ALA A 408 15.47 -19.66 35.55
CA ALA A 408 16.82 -19.57 35.04
C ALA A 408 17.06 -20.34 33.72
N ASP A 409 16.15 -21.20 33.25
CA ASP A 409 16.28 -21.82 31.93
C ASP A 409 16.09 -20.77 30.82
N GLY A 410 16.65 -21.03 29.65
CA GLY A 410 16.56 -20.21 28.45
C GLY A 410 15.63 -20.85 27.42
N TYR A 411 14.48 -20.23 27.14
CA TYR A 411 13.51 -20.73 26.16
C TYR A 411 13.05 -19.64 25.19
N ALA A 412 12.45 -20.09 24.08
CA ALA A 412 11.95 -19.18 23.05
C ALA A 412 10.73 -18.40 23.53
N ILE A 413 10.49 -17.26 22.89
CA ILE A 413 9.29 -16.44 23.09
C ILE A 413 8.63 -16.23 21.73
N ARG A 414 7.31 -16.46 21.68
CA ARG A 414 6.46 -16.06 20.56
C ARG A 414 5.50 -14.99 21.10
N CYS A 415 5.72 -13.73 20.71
CA CYS A 415 4.95 -12.63 21.25
C CYS A 415 3.53 -12.58 20.67
N ILE A 416 2.58 -12.18 21.52
CA ILE A 416 1.17 -11.94 21.18
C ILE A 416 0.88 -10.44 21.23
N LYS A 417 0.01 -9.95 20.35
CA LYS A 417 -0.43 -8.55 20.34
C LYS A 417 -1.19 -8.24 21.63
N GLU A 418 -0.95 -7.05 22.19
CA GLU A 418 -1.66 -6.56 23.39
C GLU A 418 -3.16 -6.41 23.19
#